data_AF-A0A6C0KNZ6-F1
#
_entry.id   AF-A0A6C0KNZ6-F1
#
_cell.length_a   1.000
_cell.length_b   1.000
_cell.length_c   1.000
_cell.angle_alpha   90.00
_cell.angle_beta   90.00
_cell.angle_gamma   90.00
#
_symmetry.space_group_name_H-M   'P 1'
#
loop_
_entity.id
_entity.type
_entity.pdbx_description
1 polymer ?
#
loop_
_entity_poly.entity_id
_entity_poly.type
_entity_poly.pdbx_seq_one_letter_code
_entity_poly.pdbx_strand_id
1 'polypeptide(L)'
;MQSPSIWGPKLWAVLHAVGSRCGRSPARIRLDELRELQWMVANLETIVPCQECRNHIQEYRRHVPLPDQDIGHYNFWFWNFHEAVNQRLGKVGVPHDVFMNTKQKGVIEAWKEFAAIVRIPALALKTFERHLRLWAGFAGI
;
A
#
# COMPACT_ATOMS: atom_id res chain seq x y z
N MET A 1 -0.11 22.05 -3.82
CA MET A 1 -0.13 20.58 -3.57
C MET A 1 -1.58 20.12 -3.59
N GLN A 2 -1.87 18.93 -4.14
CA GLN A 2 -3.25 18.41 -4.12
C GLN A 2 -3.65 17.98 -2.70
N SER A 3 -4.89 18.28 -2.32
CA SER A 3 -5.42 17.88 -1.00
C SER A 3 -5.35 16.36 -0.80
N PRO A 4 -4.86 15.88 0.36
CA PRO A 4 -4.89 14.45 0.72
C PRO A 4 -6.28 13.82 0.65
N SER A 5 -7.36 14.59 0.79
CA SER A 5 -8.73 14.08 0.65
C SER A 5 -9.07 13.59 -0.76
N ILE A 6 -8.33 14.03 -1.78
CA ILE A 6 -8.57 13.67 -3.19
C ILE A 6 -7.82 12.38 -3.54
N TRP A 7 -6.51 12.33 -3.29
CA TRP A 7 -5.66 11.19 -3.68
C TRP A 7 -5.52 10.11 -2.60
N GLY A 8 -5.70 10.46 -1.33
CA GLY A 8 -5.55 9.55 -0.19
C GLY A 8 -6.45 8.32 -0.27
N PRO A 9 -7.78 8.46 -0.49
CA PRO A 9 -8.67 7.32 -0.63
C PRO A 9 -8.27 6.37 -1.78
N LYS A 10 -7.72 6.89 -2.88
CA LYS A 10 -7.24 6.08 -4.00
C LYS A 10 -5.97 5.32 -3.65
N LEU A 11 -5.02 5.96 -2.97
CA LEU A 11 -3.82 5.29 -2.49
C LEU A 11 -4.17 4.17 -1.49
N TRP A 12 -5.07 4.43 -0.55
CA TRP A 12 -5.51 3.39 0.40
C TRP A 12 -6.20 2.22 -0.29
N ALA A 13 -6.98 2.46 -1.34
CA ALA A 13 -7.54 1.38 -2.15
C ALA A 13 -6.47 0.52 -2.82
N VAL A 14 -5.35 1.11 -3.26
CA VAL A 14 -4.19 0.35 -3.79
C VAL A 14 -3.57 -0.51 -2.68
N LEU A 15 -3.23 0.09 -1.55
CA LEU A 15 -2.54 -0.60 -0.45
C LEU A 15 -3.37 -1.75 0.12
N HIS A 16 -4.68 -1.53 0.30
CA HIS A 16 -5.59 -2.57 0.79
C HIS A 16 -5.86 -3.65 -0.25
N ALA A 17 -5.92 -3.31 -1.54
CA ALA A 17 -5.99 -4.31 -2.61
C ALA A 17 -4.74 -5.18 -2.63
N VAL A 18 -3.55 -4.59 -2.48
CA VAL A 18 -2.27 -5.32 -2.36
C VAL A 18 -2.32 -6.25 -1.15
N GLY A 19 -2.57 -5.70 0.05
CA GLY A 19 -2.66 -6.46 1.31
C GLY A 19 -3.60 -7.66 1.24
N SER A 20 -4.79 -7.49 0.66
CA SER A 20 -5.80 -8.57 0.54
C SER A 20 -5.38 -9.77 -0.33
N ARG A 21 -4.34 -9.59 -1.15
CA ARG A 21 -3.85 -10.56 -2.14
C ARG A 21 -2.47 -11.14 -1.79
N CYS A 22 -1.73 -10.49 -0.89
CA CYS A 22 -0.44 -10.97 -0.39
C CYS A 22 -0.50 -12.42 0.09
N GLY A 23 0.53 -13.19 -0.21
CA GLY A 23 0.75 -14.54 0.33
C GLY A 23 0.02 -15.63 -0.43
N ARG A 24 -0.65 -15.29 -1.54
CA ARG A 24 -1.31 -16.24 -2.44
C ARG A 24 -0.37 -16.84 -3.49
N SER A 25 0.87 -16.38 -3.54
CA SER A 25 1.85 -16.87 -4.52
C SER A 25 2.26 -18.34 -4.23
N PRO A 26 2.53 -19.14 -5.29
CA PRO A 26 3.16 -20.45 -5.16
C PRO A 26 4.48 -20.36 -4.38
N ALA A 27 4.78 -21.39 -3.57
CA ALA A 27 5.97 -21.41 -2.70
C ALA A 27 7.28 -21.06 -3.44
N ARG A 28 7.43 -21.48 -4.71
CA ARG A 28 8.61 -21.24 -5.54
C ARG A 28 8.90 -19.76 -5.87
N ILE A 29 7.89 -18.87 -5.79
CA ILE A 29 8.03 -17.42 -6.08
C ILE A 29 7.66 -16.55 -4.87
N ARG A 30 7.53 -17.17 -3.68
CA ARG A 30 7.15 -16.48 -2.44
C ARG A 30 8.17 -15.41 -2.05
N LEU A 31 9.46 -15.71 -2.21
CA LEU A 31 10.54 -14.77 -1.90
C LEU A 31 10.56 -13.57 -2.85
N ASP A 32 10.20 -13.77 -4.13
CA ASP A 32 10.11 -12.67 -5.08
C ASP A 32 8.90 -11.78 -4.78
N GLU A 33 7.76 -12.37 -4.39
CA GLU A 33 6.61 -11.61 -3.88
C GLU A 33 6.99 -10.75 -2.67
N LEU A 34 7.69 -11.34 -1.69
CA LEU A 34 8.15 -10.64 -0.49
C LEU A 34 9.08 -9.47 -0.85
N ARG A 35 10.04 -9.68 -1.75
CA ARG A 35 10.99 -8.65 -2.17
C ARG A 35 10.28 -7.45 -2.80
N GLU A 36 9.30 -7.69 -3.67
CA GLU A 36 8.54 -6.61 -4.29
C GLU A 36 7.64 -5.89 -3.28
N LEU A 37 7.03 -6.60 -2.32
CA LEU A 37 6.28 -5.97 -1.22
C LEU A 37 7.18 -5.09 -0.34
N GLN A 38 8.33 -5.60 0.07
CA GLN A 38 9.31 -4.85 0.85
C GLN A 38 9.76 -3.60 0.08
N TRP A 39 10.04 -3.74 -1.22
CA TRP A 39 10.40 -2.60 -2.06
C TRP A 39 9.28 -1.56 -2.12
N MET A 40 8.03 -1.97 -2.39
CA MET A 40 6.89 -1.07 -2.47
C MET A 40 6.66 -0.33 -1.15
N VAL A 41 6.73 -1.03 -0.02
CA VAL A 41 6.54 -0.37 1.27
C VAL A 41 7.70 0.54 1.61
N ALA A 42 8.95 0.15 1.35
CA ALA A 42 10.14 0.98 1.58
C ALA A 42 10.18 2.25 0.71
N ASN A 43 9.51 2.24 -0.45
CA ASN A 43 9.47 3.34 -1.41
C ASN A 43 8.11 4.05 -1.47
N LEU A 44 7.20 3.78 -0.53
CA LEU A 44 5.84 4.33 -0.54
C LEU A 44 5.81 5.87 -0.63
N GLU A 45 6.74 6.56 0.01
CA GLU A 45 6.83 8.02 -0.01
C GLU A 45 7.05 8.59 -1.41
N THR A 46 7.68 7.82 -2.32
CA THR A 46 8.01 8.30 -3.67
C THR A 46 6.76 8.62 -4.49
N ILE A 47 5.63 8.00 -4.16
CA ILE A 47 4.34 8.21 -4.84
C ILE A 47 3.38 9.13 -4.08
N VAL A 48 3.75 9.61 -2.89
CA VAL A 48 2.88 10.44 -2.05
C VAL A 48 3.14 11.93 -2.32
N PRO A 49 2.16 12.69 -2.87
CA PRO A 49 2.34 14.09 -3.26
C PRO A 49 2.19 15.08 -2.08
N CYS A 50 2.68 14.72 -0.89
CA CYS A 50 2.51 15.47 0.34
C CYS A 50 3.71 15.27 1.27
N GLN A 51 4.48 16.34 1.53
CA GLN A 51 5.72 16.23 2.31
C GLN A 51 5.48 15.78 3.75
N GLU A 52 4.48 16.35 4.42
CA GLU A 52 4.12 15.98 5.79
C GLU A 52 3.69 14.50 5.87
N CYS A 53 2.89 14.05 4.90
CA CYS A 53 2.47 12.66 4.79
C CYS A 53 3.67 11.71 4.60
N ARG A 54 4.68 12.11 3.81
CA ARG A 54 5.93 11.35 3.65
C ARG A 54 6.71 11.23 4.97
N ASN A 55 6.81 12.33 5.73
CA ASN A 55 7.48 12.32 7.03
C ASN A 55 6.76 11.36 8.00
N HIS A 56 5.43 11.36 8.00
CA HIS A 56 4.64 10.44 8.82
C HIS A 56 4.79 8.97 8.41
N ILE A 57 4.94 8.67 7.12
CA ILE A 57 5.22 7.30 6.65
C ILE A 57 6.57 6.83 7.19
N GLN A 58 7.61 7.67 7.05
CA GLN A 58 8.94 7.35 7.55
C GLN A 58 8.93 7.09 9.05
N GLU A 59 8.24 7.94 9.80
CA GLU A 59 8.14 7.81 11.25
C GLU A 59 7.38 6.55 11.68
N TYR A 60 6.27 6.25 11.01
CA TYR A 60 5.50 5.03 11.28
C TYR A 60 6.35 3.78 11.03
N ARG A 61 7.10 3.71 9.91
CA ARG A 61 7.94 2.55 9.60
C ARG A 61 9.10 2.34 10.58
N ARG A 62 9.58 3.40 11.24
CA ARG A 62 10.60 3.27 12.30
C ARG A 62 10.05 2.59 13.55
N HIS A 63 8.77 2.82 13.87
CA HIS A 63 8.12 2.28 15.06
C HIS A 63 7.41 0.95 14.82
N VAL A 64 6.93 0.72 13.60
CA VAL A 64 6.21 -0.48 13.20
C VAL A 64 6.94 -1.11 12.00
N PRO A 65 7.96 -1.95 12.26
CA PRO A 65 8.74 -2.57 11.20
C PRO A 65 7.86 -3.48 10.33
N LEU A 66 8.35 -3.78 9.12
CA LEU A 66 7.65 -4.67 8.20
C LEU A 66 7.72 -6.12 8.67
N PRO A 67 6.72 -6.96 8.33
CA PRO A 67 6.85 -8.39 8.52
C PRO A 67 8.01 -8.94 7.69
N ASP A 68 9.04 -9.48 8.34
CA ASP A 68 10.27 -9.89 7.66
C ASP A 68 10.11 -11.17 6.81
N GLN A 69 9.20 -12.07 7.19
CA GLN A 69 9.04 -13.37 6.53
C GLN A 69 7.57 -13.77 6.32
N ASP A 70 6.64 -13.17 7.05
CA ASP A 70 5.22 -13.50 6.94
C ASP A 70 4.50 -12.52 6.01
N ILE A 71 4.44 -12.90 4.73
CA ILE A 71 3.74 -12.12 3.70
C ILE A 71 2.26 -11.94 4.05
N GLY A 72 1.63 -12.89 4.75
CA GLY A 72 0.22 -12.81 5.14
C GLY A 72 -0.06 -11.65 6.10
N HIS A 73 0.93 -11.26 6.90
CA HIS A 73 0.81 -10.14 7.84
C HIS A 73 0.88 -8.76 7.16
N TYR A 74 1.22 -8.65 5.87
CA TYR A 74 1.19 -7.36 5.19
C TYR A 74 -0.22 -6.77 5.12
N ASN A 75 -1.27 -7.60 5.06
CA ASN A 75 -2.64 -7.11 5.11
C ASN A 75 -2.93 -6.39 6.43
N PHE A 76 -2.60 -7.05 7.54
CA PHE A 76 -2.72 -6.46 8.88
C PHE A 76 -1.84 -5.22 9.03
N TRP A 77 -0.62 -5.23 8.49
CA TRP A 77 0.29 -4.09 8.54
C TRP A 77 -0.31 -2.86 7.83
N PHE A 78 -0.88 -3.02 6.63
CA PHE A 78 -1.53 -1.92 5.89
C PHE A 78 -2.78 -1.41 6.62
N TRP A 79 -3.58 -2.31 7.19
CA TRP A 79 -4.71 -1.93 8.04
C TRP A 79 -4.24 -1.11 9.25
N ASN A 80 -3.27 -1.62 10.01
CA ASN A 80 -2.72 -0.95 11.19
C ASN A 80 -2.12 0.42 10.83
N PHE A 81 -1.46 0.52 9.68
CA PHE A 81 -0.93 1.78 9.18
C PHE A 81 -2.04 2.80 8.88
N HIS A 82 -3.13 2.37 8.24
CA HIS A 82 -4.27 3.24 7.99
C HIS A 82 -4.93 3.68 9.31
N GLU A 83 -5.09 2.77 10.27
CA GLU A 83 -5.66 3.09 11.58
C GLU A 83 -4.80 4.09 12.37
N ALA A 84 -3.47 3.96 12.34
CA ALA A 84 -2.57 4.95 12.91
C ALA A 84 -2.73 6.34 12.27
N VAL A 85 -2.97 6.38 10.95
CA VAL A 85 -3.29 7.63 10.24
C VAL A 85 -4.68 8.17 10.65
N ASN A 86 -5.69 7.32 10.79
CA ASN A 86 -7.02 7.71 11.24
C ASN A 86 -6.98 8.30 12.64
N GLN A 87 -6.30 7.63 13.57
CA GLN A 87 -6.12 8.10 14.95
C GLN A 87 -5.43 9.47 14.99
N ARG A 88 -4.32 9.65 14.26
CA ARG A 88 -3.62 10.94 14.19
C ARG A 88 -4.50 12.07 13.66
N LEU A 89 -5.40 11.74 12.72
CA LEU A 89 -6.32 12.71 12.10
C LEU A 89 -7.66 12.85 12.85
N GLY A 90 -7.85 12.16 13.98
CA GLY A 90 -9.12 12.16 14.73
C GLY A 90 -10.29 11.55 13.95
N LYS A 91 -10.02 10.65 13.01
CA LYS A 91 -11.03 9.96 12.21
C LYS A 91 -11.47 8.66 12.87
N VAL A 92 -12.73 8.28 12.63
CA VAL A 92 -13.25 6.98 13.03
C VAL A 92 -12.57 5.89 12.18
N GLY A 93 -11.93 4.95 12.88
CA GLY A 93 -11.29 3.79 12.29
C GLY A 93 -12.27 2.68 11.90
N VAL A 94 -11.74 1.58 11.35
CA VAL A 94 -12.52 0.40 10.99
C VAL A 94 -11.97 -0.81 11.76
N PRO A 95 -12.80 -1.52 12.55
CA PRO A 95 -12.39 -2.76 13.21
C PRO A 95 -11.78 -3.77 12.22
N HIS A 96 -10.74 -4.48 12.64
CA HIS A 96 -9.98 -5.36 11.76
C HIS A 96 -10.85 -6.47 11.14
N ASP A 97 -11.75 -7.07 11.92
CA ASP A 97 -12.69 -8.09 11.46
C ASP A 97 -13.65 -7.56 10.38
N VAL A 98 -14.17 -6.35 10.55
CA VAL A 98 -15.00 -5.67 9.54
C VAL A 98 -14.20 -5.40 8.27
N PHE A 99 -12.95 -4.93 8.42
CA PHE A 99 -12.05 -4.70 7.30
C PHE A 99 -11.78 -5.99 6.51
N MET A 100 -11.50 -7.09 7.19
CA MET A 100 -11.24 -8.40 6.58
C MET A 100 -12.42 -8.94 5.78
N ASN A 101 -13.64 -8.56 6.15
CA ASN A 101 -14.87 -8.94 5.45
C ASN A 101 -15.27 -7.95 4.33
N THR A 102 -14.55 -6.84 4.19
CA THR A 102 -14.83 -5.83 3.16
C THR A 102 -14.18 -6.21 1.83
N LYS A 103 -14.97 -6.22 0.75
CA LYS A 103 -14.47 -6.47 -0.60
C LYS A 103 -13.53 -5.34 -1.03
N GLN A 104 -12.27 -5.69 -1.29
CA GLN A 104 -11.28 -4.77 -1.84
C GLN A 104 -11.37 -4.68 -3.37
N LYS A 105 -10.94 -3.53 -3.92
CA LYS A 105 -10.83 -3.32 -5.38
C LYS A 105 -9.78 -4.24 -6.00
N GLY A 106 -9.82 -4.39 -7.32
CA GLY A 106 -8.71 -4.99 -8.06
C GLY A 106 -7.46 -4.12 -7.99
N VAL A 107 -6.28 -4.73 -7.85
CA VAL A 107 -5.01 -3.98 -7.70
C VAL A 107 -4.74 -3.07 -8.89
N ILE A 108 -4.87 -3.60 -10.11
CA ILE A 108 -4.64 -2.84 -11.35
C ILE A 108 -5.67 -1.72 -11.53
N GLU A 109 -6.93 -1.97 -11.15
CA GLU A 109 -7.99 -0.97 -11.18
C GLU A 109 -7.70 0.17 -10.19
N ALA A 110 -7.39 -0.17 -8.94
CA ALA A 110 -7.04 0.81 -7.90
C ALA A 110 -5.81 1.65 -8.31
N TRP A 111 -4.80 1.01 -8.91
CA TRP A 111 -3.60 1.72 -9.39
C TRP A 111 -3.94 2.71 -10.49
N LYS A 112 -4.74 2.32 -11.48
CA LYS A 112 -5.16 3.21 -12.57
C LYS A 112 -5.89 4.45 -12.03
N GLU A 113 -6.80 4.27 -11.07
CA GLU A 113 -7.51 5.40 -10.45
C GLU A 113 -6.57 6.35 -9.71
N PHE A 114 -5.60 5.82 -8.96
CA PHE A 114 -4.61 6.64 -8.25
C PHE A 114 -3.66 7.37 -9.22
N ALA A 115 -3.09 6.62 -10.17
CA ALA A 115 -2.14 7.13 -11.15
C ALA A 115 -2.74 8.22 -12.06
N ALA A 116 -4.04 8.15 -12.35
CA ALA A 116 -4.74 9.14 -13.17
C ALA A 116 -4.84 10.52 -12.52
N ILE A 117 -4.84 10.60 -11.18
CA ILE A 117 -5.09 11.85 -10.45
C ILE A 117 -3.83 12.40 -9.75
N VAL A 118 -2.87 11.54 -9.42
CA VAL A 118 -1.69 11.95 -8.66
C VAL A 118 -0.76 12.82 -9.53
N ARG A 119 -0.17 13.85 -8.92
CA ARG A 119 0.79 14.75 -9.60
C ARG A 119 2.14 14.65 -8.90
N ILE A 120 2.97 13.75 -9.42
CA ILE A 120 4.33 13.43 -8.96
C ILE A 120 5.25 13.28 -10.17
N PRO A 121 6.59 13.25 -10.00
CA PRO A 121 7.51 13.00 -11.10
C PRO A 121 7.18 11.70 -11.86
N ALA A 122 7.14 11.77 -13.18
CA ALA A 122 6.77 10.64 -14.03
C ALA A 122 7.66 9.40 -13.81
N LEU A 123 8.95 9.61 -13.50
CA LEU A 123 9.88 8.53 -13.18
C LEU A 123 9.46 7.78 -11.91
N ALA A 124 9.08 8.49 -10.85
CA ALA A 124 8.62 7.87 -9.60
C ALA A 124 7.36 7.02 -9.83
N LEU A 125 6.39 7.56 -10.57
CA LEU A 125 5.15 6.85 -10.91
C LEU A 125 5.43 5.58 -11.72
N LYS A 126 6.24 5.68 -12.79
CA LYS A 126 6.60 4.54 -13.65
C LYS A 126 7.41 3.47 -12.92
N THR A 127 8.36 3.87 -12.08
CA THR A 127 9.16 2.93 -11.29
C THR A 127 8.27 2.17 -10.32
N PHE A 128 7.40 2.85 -9.58
CA PHE A 128 6.48 2.18 -8.65
C PHE A 128 5.50 1.27 -9.37
N GLU A 129 4.93 1.71 -10.50
CA GLU A 129 4.03 0.87 -11.33
C GLU A 129 4.71 -0.43 -11.78
N ARG A 130 5.99 -0.38 -12.16
CA ARG A 130 6.74 -1.56 -12.58
C ARG A 130 6.81 -2.59 -11.44
N HIS A 131 7.18 -2.16 -10.24
CA HIS A 131 7.27 -3.05 -9.06
C HIS A 131 5.89 -3.59 -8.66
N LEU A 132 4.84 -2.75 -8.72
CA LEU A 132 3.47 -3.19 -8.48
C LEU A 132 3.02 -4.25 -9.48
N ARG A 133 3.35 -4.11 -10.77
CA ARG A 133 3.00 -5.08 -11.81
C ARG A 133 3.78 -6.38 -11.71
N LEU A 134 5.06 -6.32 -11.32
CA LEU A 134 5.86 -7.51 -11.04
C LEU A 134 5.25 -8.29 -9.87
N TRP A 135 4.96 -7.60 -8.77
CA TRP A 135 4.28 -8.19 -7.62
C TRP A 135 2.91 -8.78 -7.99
N ALA A 136 2.10 -8.06 -8.77
CA ALA A 136 0.78 -8.53 -9.22
C ALA A 136 0.89 -9.87 -9.99
N GLY A 137 1.90 -10.01 -10.84
CA GLY A 137 2.21 -11.27 -11.53
C GLY A 137 2.50 -12.42 -10.56
N PHE A 138 3.19 -12.18 -9.45
CA PHE A 138 3.42 -13.19 -8.41
C PHE A 138 2.17 -13.54 -7.61
N ALA A 139 1.29 -12.56 -7.38
CA ALA A 139 0.00 -12.74 -6.73
C ALA A 139 -1.08 -13.36 -7.67
N GLY A 140 -0.75 -13.60 -8.94
CA GLY A 140 -1.61 -14.26 -9.93
C GLY A 140 -2.74 -13.37 -10.47
N ILE A 141 -2.51 -12.05 -10.58
CA ILE A 141 -3.50 -11.04 -11.01
C ILE A 141 -2.96 -10.03 -12.02
#